data_AF-A0A4P9WKP0-F1
#
_entry.id   AF-A0A4P9WKP0-F1
#
_cell.length_a   1.000
_cell.length_b   1.000
_cell.length_c   1.000
_cell.angle_alpha   90.00
_cell.angle_beta   90.00
_cell.angle_gamma   90.00
#
_symmetry.space_group_name_H-M   'P 1'
#
loop_
_entity.id
_entity.type
_entity.pdbx_description
1 polymer ?
#
loop_
_entity_poly.entity_id
_entity_poly.type
_entity_poly.pdbx_seq_one_letter_code
_entity_poly.pdbx_strand_id
1 'polypeptide(L)'
;ALNRSLQVAKEAVDRMQKERDGEAHAARMMALDREKFSIAREIKRADDEAEIRQMTEELEAIEAEERALEEQLPNHIMTKLAIYRSLGITVEKDPITHRPKAYTVRSSPRQQDIHRIEVTDRYSRFFYASYLWDM
;
A
#
# COMPACT_ATOMS: atom_id res chain seq x y z
N ALA A 1 64.95 29.63 -52.96
CA ALA A 1 63.82 28.82 -53.45
C ALA A 1 63.54 27.61 -52.54
N LEU A 2 64.53 26.75 -52.28
CA LEU A 2 64.41 25.53 -51.46
C LEU A 2 63.89 25.70 -50.02
N ASN A 3 64.27 26.80 -49.34
CA ASN A 3 63.84 27.00 -47.96
C ASN A 3 62.32 27.25 -47.83
N ARG A 4 61.73 27.87 -48.86
CA ARG A 4 60.29 28.16 -48.92
C ARG A 4 59.47 26.90 -49.20
N SER A 5 59.95 26.03 -50.09
CA SER A 5 59.31 24.73 -50.34
C SER A 5 59.40 23.81 -49.13
N LEU A 6 60.51 23.84 -48.40
CA LEU A 6 60.70 23.06 -47.18
C LEU A 6 59.75 23.54 -46.07
N GLN A 7 59.57 24.86 -45.93
CA GLN A 7 58.60 25.43 -45.00
C GLN A 7 57.15 25.05 -45.35
N VAL A 8 56.77 25.12 -46.64
CA VAL A 8 55.44 24.69 -47.11
C VAL A 8 55.21 23.21 -46.85
N ALA A 9 56.21 22.35 -47.06
CA ALA A 9 56.12 20.93 -46.77
C ALA A 9 55.94 20.65 -45.26
N LYS A 10 56.67 21.38 -44.40
CA LYS A 10 56.48 21.28 -42.93
C LYS A 10 55.08 21.72 -42.50
N GLU A 11 54.60 22.85 -42.99
CA GLU A 11 53.26 23.35 -42.69
C GLU A 11 52.15 22.42 -43.22
N ALA A 12 52.40 21.68 -44.31
CA ALA A 12 51.47 20.67 -44.82
C ALA A 12 51.46 19.43 -43.90
N VAL A 13 52.62 18.97 -43.45
CA VAL A 13 52.73 17.85 -42.49
C VAL A 13 52.10 18.20 -41.15
N ASP A 14 52.35 19.40 -40.61
CA ASP A 14 51.74 19.86 -39.35
C ASP A 14 50.22 19.98 -39.47
N ARG A 15 49.70 20.42 -40.62
CA ARG A 15 48.26 20.44 -40.89
C ARG A 15 47.66 19.04 -40.92
N MET A 16 48.29 18.11 -41.64
CA MET A 16 47.86 16.71 -41.68
C MET A 16 47.91 16.03 -40.32
N GLN A 17 48.91 16.35 -39.49
CA GLN A 17 49.00 15.85 -38.11
C GLN A 17 47.86 16.38 -37.24
N LYS A 18 47.57 17.69 -37.31
CA LYS A 18 46.45 18.29 -36.57
C LYS A 18 45.08 17.73 -36.98
N GLU A 19 44.88 17.50 -38.27
CA GLU A 19 43.66 16.87 -38.79
C GLU A 19 43.52 15.44 -38.25
N ARG A 20 44.60 14.64 -38.33
CA ARG A 20 44.61 13.26 -37.81
C ARG A 20 44.40 13.20 -36.30
N ASP A 21 44.98 14.13 -35.55
CA ASP A 21 44.78 14.24 -34.09
C ASP A 21 43.37 14.70 -33.74
N GLY A 22 42.77 15.58 -34.56
CA GLY A 22 41.38 16.00 -34.46
C GLY A 22 40.40 14.84 -34.70
N GLU A 23 40.63 14.03 -35.74
CA GLU A 23 39.85 12.82 -36.02
C GLU A 23 39.99 11.79 -34.89
N ALA A 24 41.21 11.53 -34.42
CA ALA A 24 41.45 10.62 -33.30
C ALA A 24 40.83 11.13 -32.00
N HIS A 25 40.80 12.45 -31.78
CA HIS A 25 40.12 13.07 -30.65
C HIS A 25 38.60 12.93 -30.76
N ALA A 26 38.01 13.23 -31.92
CA ALA A 26 36.58 13.07 -32.17
C ALA A 26 36.13 11.61 -31.99
N ALA A 27 36.91 10.64 -32.48
CA ALA A 27 36.64 9.22 -32.29
C ALA A 27 36.65 8.81 -30.80
N ARG A 28 37.61 9.35 -30.02
CA ARG A 28 37.66 9.13 -28.56
C ARG A 28 36.47 9.75 -27.84
N MET A 29 36.06 10.96 -28.21
CA MET A 29 34.89 11.62 -27.64
C MET A 29 33.61 10.83 -27.92
N MET A 30 33.42 10.32 -29.15
CA MET A 30 32.26 9.48 -29.47
C MET A 30 32.24 8.16 -28.71
N ALA A 31 33.41 7.56 -28.45
CA ALA A 31 33.51 6.36 -27.64
C ALA A 31 33.09 6.63 -26.18
N LEU A 32 33.61 7.71 -25.59
CA LEU A 32 33.27 8.14 -24.23
C LEU A 32 31.79 8.50 -24.09
N ASP A 33 31.19 9.15 -25.10
CA ASP A 33 29.77 9.47 -25.09
C ASP A 33 28.92 8.18 -25.09
N ARG A 34 29.30 7.17 -25.88
CA ARG A 34 28.60 5.87 -25.89
C ARG A 34 28.70 5.18 -24.53
N GLU A 35 29.87 5.16 -23.91
CA GLU A 35 30.07 4.59 -22.58
C GLU A 35 29.24 5.35 -21.53
N LYS A 36 29.25 6.68 -21.58
CA LYS A 36 28.44 7.51 -20.69
C LYS A 36 26.94 7.21 -20.85
N PHE A 37 26.45 7.07 -22.09
CA PHE A 37 25.05 6.71 -22.34
C PHE A 37 24.72 5.28 -21.88
N SER A 38 25.63 4.31 -22.02
CA SER A 38 25.40 2.95 -21.52
C SER A 38 25.32 2.94 -19.99
N ILE A 39 26.25 3.61 -19.32
CA ILE A 39 26.27 3.73 -17.86
C ILE A 39 25.01 4.45 -17.36
N ALA A 40 24.63 5.56 -17.99
CA ALA A 40 23.42 6.29 -17.61
C ALA A 40 22.15 5.43 -17.75
N ARG A 41 22.09 4.58 -18.80
CA ARG A 41 21.00 3.64 -19.00
C ARG A 41 20.95 2.57 -17.91
N GLU A 42 22.10 2.05 -17.50
CA GLU A 42 22.20 1.06 -16.43
C GLU A 42 21.80 1.64 -15.07
N ILE A 43 22.25 2.85 -14.75
CA ILE A 43 21.84 3.58 -13.54
C ILE A 43 20.32 3.75 -13.53
N LYS A 44 19.75 4.28 -14.62
CA LYS A 44 18.30 4.51 -14.70
C LYS A 44 17.49 3.22 -14.53
N ARG A 45 17.99 2.09 -15.05
CA ARG A 45 17.38 0.78 -14.83
C ARG A 45 17.46 0.33 -13.37
N ALA A 46 18.60 0.53 -12.72
CA ALA A 46 18.77 0.18 -11.32
C ALA A 46 17.87 1.02 -10.40
N ASP A 47 17.70 2.30 -10.71
CA ASP A 47 16.80 3.20 -9.99
C ASP A 47 15.33 2.77 -10.16
N ASP A 48 14.89 2.49 -11.39
CA ASP A 48 13.55 1.96 -11.68
C ASP A 48 13.30 0.65 -10.89
N GLU A 49 14.29 -0.26 -10.84
CA GLU A 49 14.22 -1.52 -10.09
C GLU A 49 14.21 -1.31 -8.56
N ALA A 50 14.82 -0.25 -8.04
CA ALA A 50 14.77 0.10 -6.63
C ALA A 50 13.42 0.69 -6.24
N GLU A 51 12.85 1.57 -7.08
CA GLU A 51 11.52 2.15 -6.87
C GLU A 51 10.43 1.07 -6.88
N ILE A 52 10.49 0.13 -7.83
CA ILE A 52 9.57 -1.01 -7.86
C ILE A 52 9.65 -1.82 -6.57
N ARG A 53 10.87 -2.10 -6.08
CA ARG A 53 11.07 -2.85 -4.83
C ARG A 53 10.45 -2.13 -3.63
N GLN A 54 10.68 -0.83 -3.52
CA GLN A 54 10.08 -0.03 -2.44
C GLN A 54 8.55 -0.08 -2.51
N MET A 55 7.96 0.12 -3.69
CA MET A 55 6.50 0.04 -3.86
C MET A 55 5.94 -1.34 -3.52
N THR A 56 6.66 -2.41 -3.88
CA THR A 56 6.23 -3.78 -3.52
C THR A 56 6.29 -4.02 -2.02
N GLU A 57 7.32 -3.53 -1.33
CA GLU A 57 7.43 -3.62 0.13
C GLU A 57 6.31 -2.83 0.83
N GLU A 58 5.99 -1.64 0.32
CA GLU A 58 4.88 -0.83 0.84
C GLU A 58 3.53 -1.52 0.65
N LEU A 59 3.28 -2.13 -0.51
CA LEU A 59 2.07 -2.91 -0.76
C LEU A 59 1.96 -4.13 0.16
N GLU A 60 3.05 -4.89 0.32
CA GLU A 60 3.08 -6.04 1.22
C GLU A 60 2.82 -5.63 2.68
N ALA A 61 3.33 -4.47 3.11
CA ALA A 61 3.08 -3.93 4.44
C ALA A 61 1.60 -3.58 4.64
N ILE A 62 0.97 -2.93 3.66
CA ILE A 62 -0.46 -2.58 3.70
C ILE A 62 -1.32 -3.84 3.73
N GLU A 63 -1.02 -4.84 2.88
CA GLU A 63 -1.76 -6.11 2.86
C GLU A 63 -1.61 -6.89 4.17
N ALA A 64 -0.46 -6.79 4.84
CA ALA A 64 -0.24 -7.39 6.15
C ALA A 64 -1.06 -6.68 7.24
N GLU A 65 -1.12 -5.35 7.21
CA GLU A 65 -1.94 -4.55 8.11
C GLU A 65 -3.43 -4.83 7.93
N GLU A 66 -3.90 -4.92 6.68
CA GLU A 66 -5.30 -5.27 6.37
C GLU A 66 -5.65 -6.65 6.90
N ARG A 67 -4.80 -7.67 6.69
CA ARG A 67 -4.98 -9.01 7.26
C ARG A 67 -5.02 -8.99 8.79
N ALA A 68 -4.15 -8.21 9.43
CA ALA A 68 -4.16 -8.07 10.89
C ALA A 68 -5.46 -7.42 11.39
N LEU A 69 -5.98 -6.43 10.67
CA LEU A 69 -7.26 -5.79 10.97
C LEU A 69 -8.43 -6.76 10.77
N GLU A 70 -8.42 -7.54 9.69
CA GLU A 70 -9.39 -8.61 9.43
C GLU A 70 -9.38 -9.69 10.50
N GLU A 71 -8.23 -10.01 11.10
CA GLU A 71 -8.16 -10.96 12.22
C GLU A 71 -8.64 -10.35 13.55
N GLN A 72 -8.47 -9.04 13.72
CA GLN A 72 -9.00 -8.29 14.88
C GLN A 72 -10.52 -8.05 14.80
N LEU A 73 -11.10 -7.94 13.60
CA LEU A 73 -12.54 -7.76 13.39
C LEU A 73 -13.42 -8.86 14.05
N PRO A 74 -13.12 -10.17 13.89
CA PRO A 74 -13.74 -11.25 14.64
C PRO A 74 -13.66 -11.02 16.14
N ASN A 75 -12.50 -10.60 16.64
CA ASN A 75 -12.29 -10.35 18.07
C ASN A 75 -13.14 -9.16 18.57
N HIS A 76 -13.26 -8.09 17.79
CA HIS A 76 -14.12 -6.96 18.13
C HIS A 76 -15.62 -7.32 18.13
N ILE A 77 -16.09 -8.14 17.18
CA ILE A 77 -17.47 -8.67 17.19
C ILE A 77 -17.69 -9.57 18.42
N MET A 78 -16.73 -10.47 18.71
CA MET A 78 -16.78 -11.32 19.91
C MET A 78 -16.78 -10.48 21.19
N THR A 79 -15.99 -9.40 21.24
CA THR A 79 -15.92 -8.48 22.38
C THR A 79 -17.24 -7.73 22.55
N LYS A 80 -17.82 -7.19 21.48
CA LYS A 80 -19.17 -6.59 21.52
C LYS A 80 -20.22 -7.59 22.00
N LEU A 81 -20.17 -8.83 21.50
CA LEU A 81 -21.07 -9.90 21.93
C LEU A 81 -20.88 -10.21 23.43
N ALA A 82 -19.64 -10.24 23.92
CA ALA A 82 -19.33 -10.45 25.34
C ALA A 82 -19.87 -9.31 26.21
N ILE A 83 -19.74 -8.05 25.77
CA ILE A 83 -20.32 -6.89 26.44
C ILE A 83 -21.85 -7.01 26.51
N TYR A 84 -22.53 -7.31 25.40
CA TYR A 84 -24.00 -7.49 25.41
C TYR A 84 -24.44 -8.63 26.33
N ARG A 85 -23.70 -9.75 26.38
CA ARG A 85 -23.97 -10.85 27.31
C ARG A 85 -23.72 -10.45 28.77
N SER A 86 -22.70 -9.64 29.04
CA SER A 86 -22.41 -9.11 30.39
C SER A 86 -23.49 -8.16 30.90
N LEU A 87 -24.16 -7.43 29.98
CA LEU A 87 -25.35 -6.62 30.26
C LEU A 87 -26.61 -7.49 30.48
N GLY A 88 -26.49 -8.82 30.44
CA GLY A 88 -27.61 -9.73 30.64
C GLY A 88 -28.54 -9.86 29.43
N ILE A 89 -28.14 -9.35 28.26
CA ILE A 89 -28.91 -9.44 27.02
C ILE A 89 -28.54 -10.74 26.31
N THR A 90 -29.51 -11.62 26.14
CA THR A 90 -29.36 -12.87 25.39
C THR A 90 -30.34 -12.92 24.24
N VAL A 91 -29.87 -13.40 23.08
CA VAL A 91 -30.67 -13.45 21.84
C VAL A 91 -31.13 -14.87 21.61
N GLU A 92 -32.45 -15.07 21.58
CA GLU A 92 -33.05 -16.33 21.17
C GLU A 92 -33.38 -16.25 19.68
N LYS A 93 -32.78 -17.14 18.88
CA LYS A 93 -33.03 -17.24 17.44
C LYS A 93 -34.09 -18.29 17.17
N ASP A 94 -34.97 -18.02 16.22
CA ASP A 94 -35.92 -19.04 15.75
C ASP A 94 -35.16 -20.14 14.97
N PRO A 95 -35.39 -21.44 15.28
CA PRO A 95 -34.67 -22.54 14.65
C PRO A 95 -34.95 -22.69 13.14
N ILE A 96 -36.04 -22.13 12.63
CA ILE A 96 -36.45 -22.30 11.22
C ILE A 96 -36.00 -21.12 10.35
N THR A 97 -36.08 -19.90 10.87
CA THR A 97 -35.80 -18.69 10.09
C THR A 97 -34.46 -18.03 10.43
N HIS A 98 -33.76 -18.51 11.47
CA HIS A 98 -32.53 -17.93 12.03
C HIS A 98 -32.61 -16.43 12.38
N ARG A 99 -33.82 -15.85 12.37
CA ARG A 99 -34.07 -14.47 12.77
C ARG A 99 -34.11 -14.38 14.30
N PRO A 100 -33.63 -13.27 14.89
CA PRO A 100 -33.77 -13.03 16.32
C PRO A 100 -35.26 -12.91 16.64
N LYS A 101 -35.78 -13.84 17.46
CA LYS A 101 -37.19 -13.94 17.82
C LYS A 101 -37.47 -13.17 19.11
N ALA A 102 -36.59 -13.30 20.09
CA ALA A 102 -36.73 -12.62 21.36
C ALA A 102 -35.36 -12.21 21.94
N TYR A 103 -35.35 -11.08 22.64
CA TYR A 103 -34.28 -10.70 23.55
C TYR A 103 -34.72 -11.02 24.97
N THR A 104 -33.89 -11.75 25.70
CA THR A 104 -34.08 -11.92 27.14
C THR A 104 -33.09 -11.01 27.83
N VAL A 105 -33.60 -10.05 28.60
CA VAL A 105 -32.84 -9.07 29.36
C VAL A 105 -32.97 -9.39 30.82
N ARG A 106 -31.84 -9.52 31.51
CA ARG A 106 -31.81 -9.61 32.97
C ARG A 106 -31.49 -8.23 33.52
N SER A 107 -32.37 -7.67 34.33
CA SER A 107 -32.06 -6.42 35.05
C SER A 107 -30.96 -6.66 36.09
N SER A 108 -30.38 -5.57 36.58
CA SER A 108 -29.20 -5.45 37.45
C SER A 108 -29.07 -6.57 38.50
N PRO A 109 -27.85 -6.92 38.99
CA PRO A 109 -27.61 -8.04 39.92
C PRO A 109 -28.46 -8.05 41.21
N ARG A 110 -29.13 -6.93 41.52
CA ARG A 110 -29.98 -6.73 42.70
C ARG A 110 -31.46 -7.09 42.49
N GLN A 111 -31.95 -7.12 41.26
CA GLN A 111 -33.33 -7.48 40.92
C GLN A 111 -33.28 -8.51 39.79
N GLN A 112 -33.47 -9.79 40.14
CA GLN A 112 -33.40 -10.91 39.19
C GLN A 112 -34.64 -11.00 38.27
N ASP A 113 -35.13 -9.86 37.79
CA ASP A 113 -36.27 -9.82 36.88
C ASP A 113 -35.79 -10.10 35.45
N ILE A 114 -36.41 -11.12 34.85
CA ILE A 114 -36.11 -11.56 33.49
C ILE A 114 -37.22 -11.03 32.58
N HIS A 115 -36.88 -10.04 31.75
CA HIS A 115 -37.79 -9.48 30.76
C HIS A 115 -37.56 -10.16 29.41
N ARG A 116 -38.58 -10.85 28.89
CA ARG A 116 -38.57 -11.41 27.54
C ARG A 116 -39.28 -10.46 26.59
N ILE A 117 -38.55 -9.94 25.62
CA ILE A 117 -39.07 -9.01 24.61
C ILE A 117 -39.11 -9.74 23.27
N GLU A 118 -40.29 -9.91 22.71
CA GLU A 118 -40.45 -10.45 21.35
C GLU A 118 -40.24 -9.34 20.32
N VAL A 119 -39.33 -9.57 19.37
CA VAL A 119 -38.98 -8.57 18.35
C VAL A 119 -39.93 -8.74 17.17
N THR A 120 -40.91 -7.85 17.06
CA THR A 120 -41.77 -7.77 15.87
C THR A 120 -41.40 -6.55 15.02
N ASP A 121 -41.63 -6.64 13.71
CA ASP A 121 -41.45 -5.52 12.75
C ASP A 121 -42.50 -4.39 12.91
N ARG A 122 -43.35 -4.49 13.94
CA ARG A 122 -44.40 -3.51 14.26
C ARG A 122 -43.85 -2.22 14.88
N TYR A 123 -42.66 -2.29 15.50
CA TYR A 123 -42.02 -1.16 16.16
C TYR A 123 -40.66 -0.88 15.55
N SER A 124 -40.24 0.39 15.57
CA SER A 124 -38.93 0.78 15.04
C SER A 124 -37.80 0.20 15.91
N ARG A 125 -36.63 -0.03 15.30
CA ARG A 125 -35.43 -0.45 16.03
C ARG A 125 -35.05 0.52 17.15
N PHE A 126 -35.30 1.81 16.94
CA PHE A 126 -35.05 2.86 17.92
C PHE A 126 -35.94 2.71 19.16
N PHE A 127 -37.21 2.37 18.99
CA PHE A 127 -38.13 2.12 20.10
C PHE A 127 -37.64 0.97 21.01
N TYR A 128 -37.23 -0.15 20.41
CA TYR A 128 -36.65 -1.25 21.19
C TYR A 128 -35.35 -0.86 21.89
N ALA A 129 -34.49 -0.07 21.24
CA ALA A 129 -33.26 0.39 21.87
C ALA A 129 -33.55 1.27 23.10
N SER A 130 -34.45 2.26 23.00
CA SER A 130 -34.83 3.10 24.14
C SER A 130 -35.46 2.28 25.27
N TYR A 131 -36.38 1.37 24.93
CA TYR A 131 -37.03 0.51 25.91
C TYR A 131 -36.03 -0.40 26.67
N LEU A 132 -35.01 -0.90 25.98
CA LEU A 132 -33.94 -1.70 26.59
C LEU A 132 -33.04 -0.87 27.53
N TRP A 133 -32.84 0.41 27.25
CA TRP A 133 -32.03 1.30 28.09
C TRP A 133 -32.80 1.88 29.28
N ASP A 134 -34.13 1.97 29.20
CA ASP A 134 -34.99 2.48 30.28
C ASP A 134 -35.34 1.42 31.35
N MET A 135 -34.97 0.16 31.13
CA MET A 135 -35.15 -0.98 32.05
C MET A 135 -34.03 -1.11 33.09
#